data_AF-A0A1V4S9R1-F1
#
_entry.id   AF-A0A1V4S9R1-F1
#
_cell.length_a   1.000
_cell.length_b   1.000
_cell.length_c   1.000
_cell.angle_alpha   90.00
_cell.angle_beta   90.00
_cell.angle_gamma   90.00
#
_symmetry.space_group_name_H-M   'P 1'
#
loop_
_entity.id
_entity.type
_entity.pdbx_description
1 polymer ?
#
loop_
_entity_poly.entity_id
_entity_poly.type
_entity_poly.pdbx_seq_one_letter_code
_entity_poly.pdbx_strand_id
1 'polypeptide(L)'
;MKIAVVYNRVSRKVINLFGVPNHEKYGLKSIRRIVNCLKQGGHHVISFEGDKDLIDNLEDFMPKVLKGERPGIVFNLSYGIQRQAHYTHVPGILEMVGIPYVGSGPFLLEKYGYKIDLRDPYSFYLGCVQLVVLKNNEFIGVADPRRDGSAGGPKK
;
A
#
# COMPACT_ATOMS: atom_id res chain seq x y z
N MET A 1 -20.28 4.11 -2.34
CA MET A 1 -19.26 5.05 -1.83
C MET A 1 -18.25 5.39 -2.92
N LYS A 2 -17.41 6.41 -2.72
CA LYS A 2 -16.33 6.78 -3.66
C LYS A 2 -15.12 5.88 -3.45
N ILE A 3 -14.62 5.25 -4.50
CA ILE A 3 -13.44 4.37 -4.47
C ILE A 3 -12.47 4.78 -5.56
N ALA A 4 -11.23 5.14 -5.18
CA ALA A 4 -10.17 5.39 -6.15
C ALA A 4 -9.29 4.15 -6.28
N VAL A 5 -9.20 3.56 -7.48
CA VAL A 5 -8.29 2.45 -7.77
C VAL A 5 -6.96 3.02 -8.23
N VAL A 6 -5.93 2.97 -7.39
CA VAL A 6 -4.62 3.55 -7.70
C VAL A 6 -3.68 2.45 -8.18
N TYR A 7 -3.00 2.65 -9.31
CA TYR A 7 -2.03 1.70 -9.85
C TYR A 7 -0.84 2.44 -10.47
N ASN A 8 0.24 1.73 -10.82
CA ASN A 8 1.29 2.30 -11.66
C ASN A 8 1.46 1.43 -12.91
N ARG A 9 1.18 1.97 -14.09
CA ARG A 9 1.31 1.21 -15.35
C ARG A 9 2.27 1.86 -16.32
N VAL A 10 2.08 3.13 -16.61
CA VAL A 10 2.90 3.83 -17.61
C VAL A 10 3.50 5.12 -17.07
N SER A 11 3.00 5.63 -15.93
CA SER A 11 3.47 6.90 -15.42
C SER A 11 4.92 6.84 -14.94
N ARG A 12 5.69 7.83 -15.39
CA ARG A 12 7.00 8.23 -14.86
C ARG A 12 6.94 9.64 -14.30
N LYS A 13 5.74 10.16 -14.01
CA LYS A 13 5.54 11.52 -13.53
C LYS A 13 6.00 11.64 -12.08
N VAL A 14 7.27 11.93 -11.92
CA VAL A 14 7.92 12.34 -10.67
C VAL A 14 8.64 13.66 -10.95
N ILE A 15 8.97 14.42 -9.90
CA ILE A 15 9.72 15.68 -10.07
C ILE A 15 11.09 15.38 -10.68
N ASN A 16 11.82 14.44 -10.07
CA ASN A 16 13.11 13.95 -10.55
C ASN A 16 13.09 12.42 -10.59
N LEU A 17 13.59 11.82 -11.66
CA LEU A 17 13.72 10.38 -11.79
C LEU A 17 15.09 9.94 -11.28
N PHE A 18 15.13 8.97 -10.35
CA PHE A 18 16.38 8.52 -9.72
C PHE A 18 16.64 7.05 -10.02
N GLY A 19 17.89 6.74 -10.39
CA GLY A 19 18.32 5.37 -10.65
C GLY A 19 17.46 4.65 -11.69
N VAL A 20 17.31 3.33 -11.53
CA VAL A 20 16.42 2.52 -12.36
C VAL A 20 15.01 2.56 -11.74
N PRO A 21 13.97 2.97 -12.48
CA PRO A 21 12.60 2.96 -11.98
C PRO A 21 12.10 1.56 -11.62
N ASN A 22 10.99 1.48 -10.90
CA ASN A 22 10.33 0.21 -10.65
C ASN A 22 9.67 -0.35 -11.93
N HIS A 23 9.73 -1.68 -12.09
CA HIS A 23 9.13 -2.40 -13.22
C HIS A 23 7.89 -3.22 -12.82
N GLU A 24 7.62 -3.37 -11.51
CA GLU A 24 6.47 -4.12 -11.01
C GLU A 24 5.16 -3.39 -11.28
N LYS A 25 4.21 -4.11 -11.89
CA LYS A 25 2.94 -3.53 -12.37
C LYS A 25 1.85 -4.59 -12.42
N TYR A 26 0.67 -4.26 -11.92
CA TYR A 26 -0.52 -5.10 -12.15
C TYR A 26 -0.94 -5.10 -13.62
N GLY A 27 -1.46 -6.23 -14.09
CA GLY A 27 -1.97 -6.36 -15.45
C GLY A 27 -3.26 -5.56 -15.67
N LEU A 28 -3.37 -4.87 -16.80
CA LEU A 28 -4.53 -4.04 -17.15
C LEU A 28 -5.85 -4.82 -17.15
N LYS A 29 -5.82 -6.11 -17.56
CA LYS A 29 -7.00 -6.98 -17.52
C LYS A 29 -7.50 -7.19 -16.08
N SER A 30 -6.59 -7.39 -15.13
CA SER A 30 -6.93 -7.55 -13.71
C SER A 30 -7.46 -6.25 -13.12
N ILE A 31 -6.80 -5.12 -13.40
CA ILE A 31 -7.26 -3.79 -12.96
C ILE A 31 -8.68 -3.52 -13.48
N ARG A 32 -8.95 -3.73 -14.77
CA ARG A 32 -10.29 -3.55 -15.36
C ARG A 32 -11.33 -4.44 -14.70
N ARG A 33 -11.00 -5.72 -14.42
CA ARG A 33 -11.92 -6.62 -13.71
C ARG A 33 -12.27 -6.09 -12.33
N ILE A 34 -11.28 -5.66 -11.55
CA ILE A 34 -11.48 -5.09 -10.20
C ILE A 34 -12.37 -3.85 -10.29
N VAL A 35 -12.05 -2.89 -11.17
CA VAL A 35 -12.84 -1.67 -11.36
C VAL A 35 -14.29 -2.00 -11.72
N ASN A 36 -14.50 -2.92 -12.66
CA ASN A 36 -15.85 -3.32 -13.09
C ASN A 36 -16.64 -3.97 -11.95
N CYS A 37 -16.02 -4.87 -11.18
CA CYS A 37 -16.68 -5.49 -10.03
C CYS A 37 -17.07 -4.47 -8.95
N LEU A 38 -16.19 -3.51 -8.66
CA LEU A 38 -16.50 -2.43 -7.70
C LEU A 38 -17.65 -1.54 -8.19
N LYS A 39 -17.69 -1.21 -9.49
CA LYS A 39 -18.81 -0.47 -10.09
C LYS A 39 -20.13 -1.27 -10.05
N GLN A 40 -20.09 -2.56 -10.36
CA GLN A 40 -21.25 -3.46 -10.26
C GLN A 40 -21.77 -3.57 -8.83
N GLY A 41 -20.90 -3.43 -7.83
CA GLY A 41 -21.28 -3.31 -6.41
C GLY A 41 -21.92 -1.97 -6.01
N GLY A 42 -22.24 -1.09 -6.98
CA GLY A 42 -22.88 0.20 -6.71
C GLY A 42 -21.94 1.29 -6.16
N HIS A 43 -20.62 1.14 -6.36
CA HIS A 43 -19.65 2.15 -5.96
C HIS A 43 -19.34 3.14 -7.10
N HIS A 44 -19.04 4.39 -6.74
CA HIS A 44 -18.51 5.35 -7.68
C HIS A 44 -17.00 5.15 -7.76
N VAL A 45 -16.50 4.66 -8.90
CA VAL A 45 -15.10 4.22 -9.05
C VAL A 45 -14.39 4.99 -10.15
N ILE A 46 -13.27 5.62 -9.80
CA ILE A 46 -12.29 6.20 -10.74
C ILE A 46 -10.95 5.51 -10.53
N SER A 47 -10.08 5.54 -11.53
CA SER A 47 -8.72 4.98 -11.41
C SER A 47 -7.66 6.02 -11.72
N PHE A 48 -6.57 6.00 -10.97
CA PHE A 48 -5.48 6.97 -11.05
C PHE A 48 -4.12 6.28 -11.15
N GLU A 49 -3.17 6.96 -11.79
CA GLU A 49 -1.76 6.61 -11.66
C GLU A 49 -1.25 7.07 -10.29
N GLY A 50 -0.47 6.22 -9.60
CA GLY A 50 0.15 6.53 -8.31
C GLY A 50 1.40 7.39 -8.48
N ASP A 51 1.23 8.61 -8.97
CA ASP A 51 2.32 9.50 -9.36
C ASP A 51 2.23 10.87 -8.65
N LYS A 52 3.05 11.85 -9.04
CA LYS A 52 3.09 13.15 -8.35
C LYS A 52 1.75 13.91 -8.36
N ASP A 53 0.86 13.60 -9.30
CA ASP A 53 -0.44 14.26 -9.46
C ASP A 53 -1.51 13.57 -8.57
N LEU A 54 -1.16 12.52 -7.82
CA LEU A 54 -2.13 11.70 -7.09
C LEU A 54 -2.92 12.49 -6.04
N ILE A 55 -2.28 13.42 -5.33
CA ILE A 55 -2.95 14.18 -4.25
C ILE A 55 -4.08 15.04 -4.84
N ASP A 56 -3.77 15.87 -5.83
CA ASP A 56 -4.75 16.74 -6.50
C ASP A 56 -5.93 15.92 -7.05
N ASN A 57 -5.65 14.80 -7.72
CA ASN A 57 -6.67 13.90 -8.26
C ASN A 57 -7.58 13.30 -7.17
N LEU A 58 -7.01 12.98 -6.00
CA LEU A 58 -7.78 12.45 -4.88
C LEU A 58 -8.63 13.52 -4.20
N GLU A 59 -8.11 14.74 -4.02
CA GLU A 59 -8.87 15.86 -3.46
C GLU A 59 -10.09 16.21 -4.33
N ASP A 60 -9.91 16.27 -5.66
CA ASP A 60 -10.99 16.53 -6.61
C ASP A 60 -12.08 15.45 -6.55
N PHE A 61 -11.67 14.18 -6.50
CA PHE A 61 -12.60 13.06 -6.53
C PHE A 61 -13.30 12.83 -5.19
N MET A 62 -12.56 12.87 -4.09
CA MET A 62 -13.02 12.56 -2.72
C MET A 62 -12.63 13.69 -1.74
N PRO A 63 -13.30 14.85 -1.83
CA PRO A 63 -13.01 15.97 -0.94
C PRO A 63 -13.32 15.63 0.52
N LYS A 64 -12.73 16.42 1.43
CA LYS A 64 -12.89 16.28 2.88
C LYS A 64 -14.37 16.18 3.27
N VAL A 65 -14.69 15.13 4.01
CA VAL A 65 -16.04 14.89 4.53
C VAL A 65 -16.38 15.81 5.69
N LEU A 66 -17.64 16.26 5.73
CA LEU A 66 -18.21 16.94 6.90
C LEU A 66 -18.71 15.89 7.91
N LYS A 67 -18.97 16.34 9.15
CA LYS A 67 -19.32 15.45 10.27
C LYS A 67 -20.51 14.54 9.92
N GLY A 68 -20.27 13.23 9.88
CA GLY A 68 -21.28 12.19 9.64
C GLY A 68 -21.24 11.54 8.26
N GLU A 69 -20.50 12.10 7.29
CA GLU A 69 -20.30 11.49 5.99
C GLU A 69 -19.20 10.42 6.02
N ARG A 70 -19.34 9.37 5.20
CA ARG A 70 -18.30 8.34 5.05
C ARG A 70 -17.27 8.81 4.02
N PRO A 71 -15.98 8.88 4.38
CA PRO A 71 -14.93 9.26 3.44
C PRO A 71 -14.84 8.27 2.26
N GLY A 72 -14.31 8.76 1.14
CA GLY A 72 -13.86 7.88 0.07
C GLY A 72 -12.70 7.00 0.52
N ILE A 73 -12.47 5.91 -0.20
CA ILE A 73 -11.38 4.96 0.09
C ILE A 73 -10.53 4.72 -1.17
N VAL A 74 -9.24 4.48 -0.99
CA VAL A 74 -8.34 4.10 -2.08
C VAL A 74 -8.14 2.59 -2.12
N PHE A 75 -8.44 1.94 -3.24
CA PHE A 75 -8.03 0.56 -3.49
C PHE A 75 -6.63 0.58 -4.12
N ASN A 76 -5.60 0.32 -3.33
CA ASN A 76 -4.21 0.44 -3.77
C ASN A 76 -3.74 -0.84 -4.48
N LEU A 77 -3.50 -0.74 -5.79
CA LEU A 77 -2.84 -1.73 -6.66
C LEU A 77 -1.52 -1.17 -7.22
N SER A 78 -0.97 -0.16 -6.57
CA SER A 78 0.19 0.58 -7.08
C SER A 78 1.49 0.04 -6.52
N TYR A 79 2.53 0.16 -7.33
CA TYR A 79 3.90 0.01 -6.90
C TYR A 79 4.61 1.31 -7.25
N GLY A 80 5.14 2.01 -6.26
CA GLY A 80 5.75 3.33 -6.44
C GLY A 80 6.78 3.38 -7.58
N ILE A 81 6.92 4.57 -8.17
CA ILE A 81 7.69 4.77 -9.41
C ILE A 81 9.21 4.57 -9.22
N GLN A 82 9.78 5.05 -8.10
CA GLN A 82 11.21 4.87 -7.79
C GLN A 82 11.45 3.52 -7.10
N ARG A 83 12.66 2.96 -7.21
CA ARG A 83 12.90 1.55 -6.84
C ARG A 83 13.07 1.26 -5.34
N GLN A 84 13.70 2.14 -4.55
CA GLN A 84 14.16 1.76 -3.19
C GLN A 84 13.03 1.42 -2.21
N ALA A 85 11.89 2.12 -2.25
CA ALA A 85 10.79 1.90 -1.32
C ALA A 85 9.42 1.89 -2.03
N HIS A 86 9.38 1.39 -3.27
CA HIS A 86 8.19 1.46 -4.13
C HIS A 86 6.90 0.96 -3.46
N TYR A 87 6.96 -0.07 -2.62
CA TYR A 87 5.79 -0.57 -1.88
C TYR A 87 5.19 0.41 -0.87
N THR A 88 5.96 1.41 -0.41
CA THR A 88 5.53 2.34 0.64
C THR A 88 5.22 3.73 0.11
N HIS A 89 5.55 4.06 -1.14
CA HIS A 89 5.36 5.42 -1.66
C HIS A 89 3.91 5.88 -1.59
N VAL A 90 3.01 5.13 -2.25
CA VAL A 90 1.58 5.49 -2.29
C VAL A 90 0.92 5.32 -0.92
N PRO A 91 1.09 4.18 -0.20
CA PRO A 91 0.58 4.08 1.16
C PRO A 91 1.04 5.22 2.07
N GLY A 92 2.33 5.59 2.04
CA GLY A 92 2.84 6.69 2.87
C GLY A 92 2.22 8.04 2.53
N ILE A 93 1.94 8.32 1.25
CA ILE A 93 1.19 9.52 0.84
C ILE A 93 -0.24 9.46 1.36
N LEU A 94 -0.93 8.31 1.24
CA LEU A 94 -2.32 8.14 1.68
C LEU A 94 -2.47 8.30 3.19
N GLU A 95 -1.53 7.76 3.98
CA GLU A 95 -1.42 8.01 5.42
C GLU A 95 -1.24 9.50 5.71
N MET A 96 -0.29 10.15 5.01
CA MET A 96 0.02 11.57 5.19
C MET A 96 -1.21 12.46 4.91
N VAL A 97 -2.02 12.14 3.89
CA VAL A 97 -3.22 12.93 3.54
C VAL A 97 -4.50 12.44 4.23
N GLY A 98 -4.42 11.42 5.09
CA GLY A 98 -5.55 10.93 5.88
C GLY A 98 -6.66 10.24 5.06
N ILE A 99 -6.31 9.60 3.94
CA ILE A 99 -7.26 8.86 3.10
C ILE A 99 -7.18 7.38 3.45
N PRO A 100 -8.29 6.73 3.85
CA PRO A 100 -8.29 5.30 4.09
C PRO A 100 -8.01 4.54 2.80
N TYR A 101 -7.33 3.40 2.88
CA TYR A 101 -7.03 2.60 1.71
C TYR A 101 -7.09 1.09 1.96
N VAL A 102 -7.11 0.30 0.90
CA VAL A 102 -7.07 -1.17 0.92
C VAL A 102 -5.77 -1.61 0.23
N GLY A 103 -5.07 -2.57 0.82
CA GLY A 103 -3.81 -3.13 0.32
C GLY A 103 -3.47 -4.45 0.99
N SER A 104 -2.22 -4.90 0.90
CA SER A 104 -1.74 -6.13 1.56
C SER A 104 -1.73 -5.94 3.08
N GLY A 105 -2.87 -6.23 3.71
CA GLY A 105 -3.02 -6.31 5.15
C GLY A 105 -2.52 -7.63 5.73
N PRO A 106 -2.31 -7.70 7.05
CA PRO A 106 -1.76 -8.88 7.73
C PRO A 106 -2.69 -10.10 7.76
N PHE A 107 -3.96 -9.94 7.41
CA PHE A 107 -4.96 -11.01 7.46
C PHE A 107 -4.58 -12.26 6.65
N LEU A 108 -3.76 -12.11 5.60
CA LEU A 108 -3.24 -13.26 4.87
C LEU A 108 -2.29 -14.12 5.75
N LEU A 109 -1.51 -13.49 6.63
CA LEU A 109 -0.59 -14.19 7.54
C LEU A 109 -1.36 -14.96 8.63
N GLU A 110 -2.51 -14.47 9.10
CA GLU A 110 -3.36 -15.23 10.04
C GLU A 110 -3.76 -16.60 9.47
N LYS A 111 -4.09 -16.65 8.18
CA LYS A 111 -4.44 -17.91 7.49
C LYS A 111 -3.27 -18.91 7.47
N TYR A 112 -2.03 -18.45 7.55
CA TYR A 112 -0.84 -19.28 7.62
C TYR A 112 -0.37 -19.54 9.07
N GLY A 113 -1.18 -19.20 10.07
CA GLY A 113 -0.93 -19.51 11.48
C GLY A 113 -0.11 -18.46 12.23
N TYR A 114 0.12 -17.29 11.64
CA TYR A 114 0.77 -16.18 12.35
C TYR A 114 -0.24 -15.48 13.25
N LYS A 115 0.17 -15.16 14.49
CA LYS A 115 -0.61 -14.33 15.40
C LYS A 115 -0.38 -12.86 15.05
N ILE A 116 -1.45 -12.15 14.69
CA ILE A 116 -1.39 -10.73 14.35
C ILE A 116 -1.87 -9.91 15.55
N ASP A 117 -1.07 -8.91 15.91
CA ASP A 117 -1.43 -7.88 16.88
C ASP A 117 -1.81 -6.60 16.12
N LEU A 118 -3.11 -6.44 15.86
CA LEU A 118 -3.65 -5.25 15.19
C LEU A 118 -3.74 -4.10 16.20
N ARG A 119 -2.85 -3.12 16.07
CA ARG A 119 -2.82 -1.96 16.98
C ARG A 119 -3.83 -0.87 16.63
N ASP A 120 -4.16 -0.71 15.35
CA ASP A 120 -5.14 0.28 14.88
C ASP A 120 -5.98 -0.31 13.71
N PRO A 121 -7.30 -0.03 13.60
CA PRO A 121 -8.16 -0.48 12.50
C PRO A 121 -7.69 -0.06 11.10
N TYR A 122 -6.81 0.94 11.00
CA TYR A 122 -6.15 1.38 9.76
C TYR A 122 -4.65 1.07 9.74
N SER A 123 -4.16 0.19 10.62
CA SER A 123 -2.77 -0.29 10.57
C SER A 123 -2.56 -1.13 9.32
N PHE A 124 -2.06 -0.51 8.25
CA PHE A 124 -1.58 -1.23 7.08
C PHE A 124 -0.08 -1.50 7.20
N TYR A 125 0.34 -2.66 6.69
CA TYR A 125 1.75 -3.01 6.62
C TYR A 125 2.43 -2.20 5.53
N LEU A 126 3.00 -1.06 5.92
CA LEU A 126 3.98 -0.31 5.13
C LEU A 126 5.22 -1.18 4.91
N GLY A 127 5.19 -2.02 3.87
CA GLY A 127 6.38 -2.48 3.16
C GLY A 127 7.43 -3.31 3.90
N CYS A 128 7.32 -3.60 5.20
CA CYS A 128 8.16 -4.58 5.90
C CYS A 128 7.30 -5.55 6.72
N VAL A 129 7.51 -6.86 6.54
CA VAL A 129 7.07 -7.86 7.53
C VAL A 129 8.36 -8.15 8.26
N GLN A 130 8.58 -7.56 9.44
CA GLN A 130 9.79 -7.84 10.19
C GLN A 130 9.56 -9.10 11.01
N LEU A 131 10.30 -10.16 10.68
CA LEU A 131 10.36 -11.36 11.48
C LEU A 131 11.42 -11.14 12.56
N VAL A 132 11.01 -11.25 13.83
CA VAL A 132 11.96 -11.34 14.94
C VAL A 132 12.34 -12.80 15.10
N VAL A 133 13.63 -13.10 15.02
CA VAL A 133 14.13 -14.45 15.26
C VAL A 133 14.53 -14.55 16.73
N LEU A 134 13.95 -15.53 17.42
CA LEU A 134 14.27 -15.88 18.80
C LEU A 134 14.85 -17.30 18.85
N LYS A 135 15.92 -17.51 19.61
CA LYS A 135 16.44 -18.84 19.94
C LYS A 135 16.64 -18.92 21.44
N ASN A 136 16.07 -19.94 22.09
CA ASN A 136 16.11 -20.10 23.55
C ASN A 136 15.68 -18.84 24.32
N ASN A 137 14.60 -18.18 23.88
CA ASN A 137 14.13 -16.88 24.39
C ASN A 137 15.11 -15.69 24.26
N GLU A 138 16.22 -15.83 23.53
CA GLU A 138 17.11 -14.71 23.24
C GLU A 138 16.85 -14.14 21.85
N PHE A 139 16.86 -12.81 21.76
CA PHE A 139 16.83 -12.07 20.50
C PHE A 139 18.13 -12.29 19.73
N ILE A 140 18.01 -12.87 18.54
CA ILE A 140 19.16 -13.16 17.68
C ILE A 140 19.17 -12.30 16.41
N GLY A 141 18.05 -11.72 16.03
CA GLY A 141 18.01 -10.75 14.93
C GLY A 141 16.63 -10.49 14.38
N VAL A 142 16.62 -9.69 13.29
CA VAL A 142 15.44 -9.43 12.48
C VAL A 142 15.69 -9.81 11.03
N ALA A 143 14.65 -10.29 10.35
CA ALA A 143 14.66 -10.54 8.93
C ALA A 143 13.46 -9.84 8.26
N ASP A 144 13.68 -9.26 7.10
CA ASP A 144 12.59 -8.85 6.21
C ASP A 144 12.52 -9.87 5.07
N PRO A 145 11.60 -10.87 5.14
CA PRO A 145 11.51 -11.94 4.17
C PRO A 145 11.11 -11.44 2.78
N ARG A 146 10.71 -10.16 2.63
CA ARG A 146 10.41 -9.55 1.34
C ARG A 146 11.60 -8.90 0.67
N ARG A 147 12.70 -8.67 1.40
CA ARG A 147 13.87 -7.92 0.91
C ARG A 147 15.17 -8.72 0.89
N ASP A 148 15.11 -10.02 1.16
CA ASP A 148 16.27 -10.91 1.36
C ASP A 148 17.30 -10.35 2.37
N GLY A 149 16.89 -9.40 3.20
CA GLY A 149 17.74 -8.71 4.16
C GLY A 149 17.64 -9.35 5.54
N SER A 150 18.78 -9.57 6.16
CA SER A 150 18.87 -9.99 7.57
C SER A 150 19.80 -9.06 8.34
N ALA A 151 19.47 -8.80 9.62
CA ALA A 151 20.31 -8.08 10.55
C ALA A 151 20.46 -8.90 11.84
N GLY A 152 21.71 -9.16 12.22
CA GLY A 152 22.04 -9.85 13.46
C GLY A 152 21.94 -8.90 14.66
N GLY A 153 21.45 -9.43 15.79
CA GLY A 153 21.55 -8.73 17.07
C GLY A 153 23.01 -8.58 17.53
N PRO A 154 23.30 -7.66 18.46
CA PRO A 154 24.61 -7.57 19.09
C PRO A 154 25.00 -8.91 19.72
N LYS A 155 26.26 -9.32 19.55
CA LYS A 155 26.80 -10.47 20.27
C LYS A 155 26.92 -10.07 21.74
N LYS A 156 26.22 -10.79 22.63
CA LYS A 156 26.51 -10.74 24.07
C LYS A 156 27.91 -11.29 24.33
#